data_AF-A0A3N5FYN4-F1
#
_entry.id   AF-A0A3N5FYN4-F1
#
_cell.length_a   1.000
_cell.length_b   1.000
_cell.length_c   1.000
_cell.angle_alpha   90.00
_cell.angle_beta   90.00
_cell.angle_gamma   90.00
#
_symmetry.space_group_name_H-M   'P 1'
#
loop_
_entity.id
_entity.type
_entity.pdbx_description
1 polymer ?
#
loop_
_entity_poly.entity_id
_entity_poly.type
_entity_poly.pdbx_seq_one_letter_code
_entity_poly.pdbx_strand_id
1 'polypeptide(L)'
;VTQLVEPARRALADAVQLAVRASEKADRQLVWASSAALLLLIAIAIATVTGVTSPVRRLTEATRRLASGAVRTRVPRGGVRELDTLAGAFNQMAEQLQRAQKEVRTYQLELETKVNERTRELNHLASHDPLTDMPNRRQLFAHLDAAIARAKESGGRIAVLFIDLDNFKTINDSLGHAFGDRVLQAVGERLGLNGLFSRSFSARLGGDEFTVVCEDVHRLAEVERLSVSVLEEFQRPLSVHGRELRLSVSVGASVYPDHADDPHALLRAADAALFRAKELGRNCFSLFAPELLATVSTRFKLEQSLRRAVERGEFELLYQPEACFETLETQTVEALLRWRQPDGQIISPTDFLDAAEQTGLITDISDWALRTAIQAAAAWQNGAWPRVRVAVNISSQQLLSGNFVERVQTLLRQHALPPQCLEIELTEHVLQTGTTTITALHRLRELGVSVALDDFGVGYSSLTSLERLPLTRVKIDRSLIATIDSGGRSSAIVRSIIGLCHSLGLQVTAEGVERPSQLGLLLTDRGVHVQGYLVSRPIDAATIPTFLMRSRVHLEALLIAAPSPAHDIDSSTARLRRLRTAPAAKAVMSTKNSAEDE
;
A
#
# COMPACT_ATOMS: atom_id res chain seq x y z
N VAL A 1 -148.89 68.71 -34.25
CA VAL A 1 -147.43 68.76 -34.55
C VAL A 1 -146.55 68.62 -33.28
N THR A 2 -147.10 68.84 -32.08
CA THR A 2 -146.37 68.85 -30.80
C THR A 2 -146.32 67.52 -30.01
N GLN A 3 -146.72 66.37 -30.59
CA GLN A 3 -146.69 65.06 -29.90
C GLN A 3 -145.57 64.10 -30.37
N LEU A 4 -144.71 64.50 -31.31
CA LEU A 4 -143.67 63.62 -31.89
C LEU A 4 -142.21 64.09 -31.69
N VAL A 5 -141.98 65.31 -31.20
CA VAL A 5 -140.62 65.90 -31.08
C VAL A 5 -139.83 65.26 -29.93
N GLU A 6 -140.50 64.93 -28.83
CA GLU A 6 -139.85 64.45 -27.62
C GLU A 6 -139.37 62.99 -27.64
N PRO A 7 -140.07 62.03 -28.28
CA PRO A 7 -139.51 60.69 -28.48
C PRO A 7 -138.33 60.69 -29.48
N ALA A 8 -138.33 61.56 -30.50
CA ALA A 8 -137.24 61.65 -31.47
C ALA A 8 -135.95 62.24 -30.85
N ARG A 9 -136.08 63.24 -29.98
CA ARG A 9 -134.94 63.80 -29.22
C ARG A 9 -134.33 62.79 -28.25
N ARG A 10 -135.16 61.97 -27.60
CA ARG A 10 -134.70 60.87 -26.73
C ARG A 10 -133.99 59.77 -27.52
N ALA A 11 -134.52 59.36 -28.67
CA ALA A 11 -133.88 58.36 -29.53
C ALA A 11 -132.51 58.83 -30.07
N LEU A 12 -132.38 60.12 -30.43
CA LEU A 12 -131.10 60.69 -30.86
C LEU A 12 -130.09 60.78 -29.70
N ALA A 13 -130.55 61.19 -28.51
CA ALA A 13 -129.71 61.21 -27.30
C ALA A 13 -129.24 59.81 -26.89
N ASP A 14 -130.11 58.80 -26.99
CA ASP A 14 -129.78 57.40 -26.72
C ASP A 14 -128.81 56.83 -27.76
N ALA A 15 -128.98 57.17 -29.05
CA ALA A 15 -128.07 56.77 -30.12
C ALA A 15 -126.67 57.39 -29.96
N VAL A 16 -126.58 58.67 -29.59
CA VAL A 16 -125.32 59.34 -29.28
C VAL A 16 -124.67 58.74 -28.03
N GLN A 17 -125.44 58.44 -26.98
CA GLN A 17 -124.92 57.75 -25.81
C GLN A 17 -124.43 56.33 -26.13
N LEU A 18 -125.11 55.59 -27.01
CA LEU A 18 -124.67 54.28 -27.49
C LEU A 18 -123.37 54.36 -28.30
N ALA A 19 -123.23 55.36 -29.17
CA ALA A 19 -122.01 55.58 -29.95
C ALA A 19 -120.82 55.97 -29.07
N VAL A 20 -121.02 56.85 -28.07
CA VAL A 20 -119.99 57.22 -27.10
C VAL A 20 -119.59 56.02 -26.23
N ARG A 21 -120.57 55.24 -25.73
CA ARG A 21 -120.29 54.00 -24.98
C ARG A 21 -119.57 52.95 -25.82
N ALA A 22 -119.87 52.85 -27.11
CA ALA A 22 -119.18 51.95 -28.04
C ALA A 22 -117.74 52.41 -28.31
N SER A 23 -117.51 53.71 -28.52
CA SER A 23 -116.17 54.29 -28.70
C SER A 23 -115.31 54.13 -27.46
N GLU A 24 -115.83 54.47 -26.27
CA GLU A 24 -115.11 54.28 -25.00
C GLU A 24 -114.78 52.82 -24.71
N LYS A 25 -115.61 51.89 -25.19
CA LYS A 25 -115.37 50.45 -25.07
C LYS A 25 -114.29 49.98 -26.04
N ALA A 26 -114.27 50.50 -27.27
CA ALA A 26 -113.22 50.23 -28.26
C ALA A 26 -111.86 50.80 -27.82
N ASP A 27 -111.81 52.04 -27.32
CA ASP A 27 -110.58 52.66 -26.80
C ASP A 27 -110.03 51.89 -25.59
N ARG A 28 -110.91 51.47 -24.66
CA ARG A 28 -110.50 50.60 -23.55
C ARG A 28 -109.93 49.28 -24.07
N GLN A 29 -110.57 48.62 -25.03
CA GLN A 29 -110.07 47.36 -25.59
C GLN A 29 -108.70 47.53 -26.27
N LEU A 30 -108.48 48.64 -26.97
CA LEU A 30 -107.22 48.94 -27.67
C LEU A 30 -106.08 49.23 -26.69
N VAL A 31 -106.35 49.94 -25.59
CA VAL A 31 -105.39 50.17 -24.49
C VAL A 31 -105.05 48.85 -23.78
N TRP A 32 -106.04 48.01 -23.49
CA TRP A 32 -105.79 46.69 -22.88
C TRP A 32 -104.97 45.77 -23.80
N ALA A 33 -105.31 45.71 -25.10
CA ALA A 33 -104.59 44.90 -26.07
C ALA A 33 -103.13 45.39 -26.25
N SER A 34 -102.93 46.72 -26.33
CA SER A 34 -101.59 47.31 -26.44
C SER A 34 -100.75 47.10 -25.18
N SER A 35 -101.36 47.24 -23.99
CA SER A 35 -100.70 46.97 -22.71
C SER A 35 -100.33 45.49 -22.56
N ALA A 36 -101.21 44.58 -22.97
CA ALA A 36 -100.93 43.14 -22.96
C ALA A 36 -99.80 42.77 -23.95
N ALA A 37 -99.80 43.36 -25.15
CA ALA A 37 -98.73 43.17 -26.13
C ALA A 37 -97.38 43.72 -25.63
N LEU A 38 -97.38 44.89 -24.98
CA LEU A 38 -96.18 45.46 -24.39
C LEU A 38 -95.65 44.61 -23.23
N LEU A 39 -96.53 44.12 -22.36
CA LEU A 39 -96.16 43.19 -21.28
C LEU A 39 -95.60 41.88 -21.83
N LEU A 40 -96.19 41.35 -22.91
CA LEU A 40 -95.69 40.15 -23.58
C LEU A 40 -94.29 40.39 -24.18
N LEU A 41 -94.07 41.53 -24.84
CA LEU A 41 -92.75 41.90 -25.37
C LEU A 41 -91.71 42.08 -24.26
N ILE A 42 -92.08 42.70 -23.14
CA ILE A 42 -91.20 42.82 -21.96
C ILE A 42 -90.90 41.43 -21.39
N ALA A 43 -91.89 40.55 -21.26
CA ALA A 43 -91.71 39.19 -20.77
C ALA A 43 -90.79 38.38 -21.69
N ILE A 44 -90.95 38.49 -23.01
CA ILE A 44 -90.06 37.86 -24.01
C ILE A 44 -88.65 38.44 -23.90
N ALA A 45 -88.50 39.75 -23.78
CA ALA A 45 -87.18 40.40 -23.63
C ALA A 45 -86.47 39.92 -22.36
N ILE A 46 -87.18 39.88 -21.22
CA ILE A 46 -86.66 39.35 -19.96
C ILE A 46 -86.30 37.87 -20.11
N ALA A 47 -87.16 37.05 -20.72
CA ALA A 47 -86.90 35.63 -20.96
C ALA A 47 -85.68 35.41 -21.87
N THR A 48 -85.48 36.25 -22.88
CA THR A 48 -84.34 36.17 -23.80
C THR A 48 -83.03 36.59 -23.11
N VAL A 49 -83.07 37.67 -22.33
CA VAL A 49 -81.90 38.15 -21.57
C VAL A 49 -81.48 37.14 -20.50
N THR A 50 -82.44 36.60 -19.74
CA THR A 50 -82.17 35.66 -18.65
C THR A 50 -81.88 34.25 -19.17
N GLY A 51 -82.56 33.83 -20.23
CA GLY A 51 -82.44 32.51 -20.83
C GLY A 51 -81.25 32.33 -21.78
N VAL A 52 -80.85 33.37 -22.51
CA VAL A 52 -79.85 33.27 -23.60
C VAL A 52 -78.72 34.28 -23.45
N THR A 53 -79.00 35.59 -23.46
CA THR A 53 -77.95 36.62 -23.57
C THR A 53 -77.00 36.62 -22.38
N SER A 54 -77.53 36.54 -21.15
CA SER A 54 -76.72 36.53 -19.93
C SER A 54 -75.89 35.24 -19.77
N PRO A 55 -76.43 34.02 -19.97
CA PRO A 55 -75.63 32.80 -19.97
C PRO A 55 -74.52 32.77 -21.03
N VAL A 56 -74.80 33.20 -22.27
CA VAL A 56 -73.77 33.28 -23.34
C VAL A 56 -72.65 34.23 -22.94
N ARG A 57 -72.98 35.42 -22.41
CA ARG A 57 -71.96 36.40 -21.98
C ARG A 57 -71.07 35.84 -20.88
N ARG A 58 -71.66 35.13 -19.89
CA ARG A 58 -70.92 34.46 -18.81
C ARG A 58 -69.99 33.36 -19.33
N LEU A 59 -70.45 32.54 -20.28
CA LEU A 59 -69.62 31.50 -20.93
C LEU A 59 -68.44 32.11 -21.69
N THR A 60 -68.67 33.15 -22.48
CA THR A 60 -67.62 33.82 -23.24
C THR A 60 -66.57 34.44 -22.33
N GLU A 61 -66.99 35.09 -21.24
CA GLU A 61 -66.07 35.67 -20.27
C GLU A 61 -65.26 34.59 -19.54
N ALA A 62 -65.90 33.50 -19.12
CA ALA A 62 -65.21 32.39 -18.47
C ALA A 62 -64.21 31.69 -19.39
N THR A 63 -64.54 31.56 -20.67
CA THR A 63 -63.64 30.98 -21.69
C THR A 63 -62.40 31.84 -21.89
N ARG A 64 -62.56 33.17 -21.97
CA ARG A 64 -61.42 34.10 -22.04
C ARG A 64 -60.53 34.01 -20.81
N ARG A 65 -61.12 33.93 -19.61
CA ARG A 65 -60.38 33.76 -18.35
C ARG A 65 -59.64 32.42 -18.28
N LEU A 66 -60.25 31.34 -18.77
CA LEU A 66 -59.60 30.03 -18.85
C LEU A 66 -58.42 30.06 -19.83
N ALA A 67 -58.59 30.70 -21.00
CA ALA A 67 -57.53 30.87 -21.99
C ALA A 67 -56.36 31.73 -21.47
N SER A 68 -56.62 32.68 -20.57
CA SER A 68 -55.57 33.46 -19.90
C SER A 68 -54.95 32.75 -18.68
N GLY A 69 -55.22 31.45 -18.47
CA GLY A 69 -54.60 30.63 -17.42
C GLY A 69 -55.35 30.60 -16.08
N ALA A 70 -56.55 31.19 -15.97
CA ALA A 70 -57.34 31.13 -14.74
C ALA A 70 -58.16 29.83 -14.67
N VAL A 71 -57.49 28.71 -14.45
CA VAL A 71 -58.07 27.35 -14.55
C VAL A 71 -59.09 27.02 -13.44
N ARG A 72 -59.14 27.85 -12.39
CA ARG A 72 -60.18 27.79 -11.34
C ARG A 72 -61.51 28.44 -11.75
N THR A 73 -61.60 29.02 -12.94
CA THR A 73 -62.83 29.67 -13.41
C THR A 73 -63.97 28.66 -13.53
N ARG A 74 -65.16 29.04 -13.07
CA ARG A 74 -66.39 28.25 -13.18
C ARG A 74 -67.51 29.13 -13.71
N VAL A 75 -68.36 28.55 -14.55
CA VAL A 75 -69.55 29.18 -15.10
C VAL A 75 -70.76 28.78 -14.26
N PRO A 76 -71.53 29.74 -13.72
CA PRO A 76 -72.80 29.45 -13.07
C PRO A 76 -73.77 28.80 -14.06
N ARG A 77 -74.42 27.71 -13.63
CA ARG A 77 -75.45 27.00 -14.39
C ARG A 77 -76.75 27.82 -14.52
N GLY A 78 -77.53 27.56 -15.55
CA GLY A 78 -78.79 28.24 -15.87
C GLY A 78 -78.89 28.74 -17.31
N GLY A 79 -80.09 29.21 -17.69
CA GLY A 79 -80.45 29.56 -19.06
C GLY A 79 -81.30 28.47 -19.72
N VAL A 80 -81.39 28.51 -21.05
CA VAL A 80 -81.96 27.38 -21.82
C VAL A 80 -81.12 26.11 -21.63
N ARG A 81 -81.76 24.95 -21.77
CA ARG A 81 -81.20 23.63 -21.43
C ARG A 81 -79.86 23.36 -22.11
N GLU A 82 -79.71 23.81 -23.35
CA GLU A 82 -78.50 23.66 -24.16
C GLU A 82 -77.32 24.45 -23.57
N LEU A 83 -77.57 25.69 -23.12
CA LEU A 83 -76.55 26.55 -22.50
C LEU A 83 -76.17 26.07 -21.11
N ASP A 84 -77.13 25.54 -20.34
CA ASP A 84 -76.86 24.93 -19.04
C ASP A 84 -75.97 23.68 -19.17
N THR A 85 -76.25 22.85 -20.18
CA THR A 85 -75.43 21.68 -20.52
C THR A 85 -74.01 22.10 -20.91
N LEU A 86 -73.86 23.16 -21.72
CA LEU A 86 -72.57 23.69 -22.11
C LEU A 86 -71.77 24.27 -20.92
N ALA A 87 -72.43 24.98 -20.00
CA ALA A 87 -71.82 25.43 -18.75
C ALA A 87 -71.36 24.25 -17.88
N GLY A 88 -72.14 23.16 -17.86
CA GLY A 88 -71.74 21.91 -17.22
C GLY A 88 -70.49 21.28 -17.81
N ALA A 89 -70.43 21.13 -19.14
CA ALA A 89 -69.27 20.58 -19.85
C ALA A 89 -68.02 21.47 -19.70
N PHE A 90 -68.19 22.80 -19.76
CA PHE A 90 -67.10 23.75 -19.51
C PHE A 90 -66.51 23.56 -18.11
N ASN A 91 -67.35 23.45 -17.08
CA ASN A 91 -66.88 23.27 -15.71
C ASN A 91 -66.13 21.94 -15.53
N GLN A 92 -66.58 20.85 -16.17
CA GLN A 92 -65.87 19.58 -16.17
C GLN A 92 -64.50 19.68 -16.85
N MET A 93 -64.43 20.33 -18.01
CA MET A 93 -63.16 20.56 -18.71
C MET A 93 -62.21 21.41 -17.86
N ALA A 94 -62.69 22.50 -17.27
CA ALA A 94 -61.89 23.37 -16.40
C ALA A 94 -61.39 22.60 -15.16
N GLU A 95 -62.18 21.67 -14.62
CA GLU A 95 -61.76 20.79 -13.53
C GLU A 95 -60.69 19.78 -13.95
N GLN A 96 -60.86 19.12 -15.10
CA GLN A 96 -59.85 18.21 -15.65
C GLN A 96 -58.52 18.93 -15.92
N LEU A 97 -58.58 20.13 -16.51
CA LEU A 97 -57.40 20.94 -16.79
C LEU A 97 -56.70 21.37 -15.50
N GLN A 98 -57.46 21.69 -14.44
CA GLN A 98 -56.93 22.01 -13.12
C GLN A 98 -56.23 20.81 -12.48
N ARG A 99 -56.82 19.61 -12.59
CA ARG A 99 -56.22 18.37 -12.08
C ARG A 99 -54.93 18.04 -12.82
N ALA A 100 -54.94 18.07 -14.15
CA ALA A 100 -53.76 17.83 -14.98
C ALA A 100 -52.63 18.82 -14.69
N GLN A 101 -52.92 20.12 -14.55
CA GLN A 101 -51.90 21.12 -14.18
C GLN A 101 -51.32 20.86 -12.79
N LYS A 102 -52.15 20.46 -11.82
CA LYS A 102 -51.69 20.13 -10.47
C LYS A 102 -50.76 18.91 -10.51
N GLU A 103 -51.14 17.86 -11.23
CA GLU A 103 -50.34 16.63 -11.40
C GLU A 103 -48.99 16.92 -12.08
N VAL A 104 -48.98 17.71 -13.16
CA VAL A 104 -47.74 18.13 -13.82
C VAL A 104 -46.84 18.90 -12.86
N ARG A 105 -47.40 19.83 -12.07
CA ARG A 105 -46.62 20.62 -11.11
C ARG A 105 -46.05 19.78 -9.97
N THR A 106 -46.81 18.81 -9.45
CA THR A 106 -46.29 17.89 -8.43
C THR A 106 -45.18 17.01 -9.00
N TYR A 107 -45.36 16.49 -10.22
CA TYR A 107 -44.34 15.69 -10.89
C TYR A 107 -43.05 16.50 -11.17
N GLN A 108 -43.18 17.77 -11.56
CA GLN A 108 -42.03 18.67 -11.73
C GLN A 108 -41.23 18.87 -10.44
N LEU A 109 -41.91 19.10 -9.31
CA LEU A 109 -41.27 19.27 -8.00
C LEU A 109 -40.56 17.98 -7.54
N GLU A 110 -41.19 16.82 -7.70
CA GLU A 110 -40.58 15.52 -7.40
C GLU A 110 -39.35 15.25 -8.28
N LEU A 111 -39.43 15.57 -9.57
CA LEU A 111 -38.32 15.39 -10.50
C LEU A 111 -37.15 16.31 -10.15
N GLU A 112 -37.40 17.59 -9.84
CA GLU A 112 -36.37 18.55 -9.44
C GLU A 112 -35.66 18.09 -8.15
N THR A 113 -36.41 17.56 -7.19
CA THR A 113 -35.86 17.01 -5.95
C THR A 113 -34.95 15.81 -6.24
N LYS A 114 -35.43 14.84 -7.05
CA LYS A 114 -34.62 13.66 -7.44
C LYS A 114 -33.38 14.02 -8.24
N VAL A 115 -33.47 15.00 -9.14
CA VAL A 115 -32.31 15.47 -9.92
C VAL A 115 -31.29 16.11 -8.99
N ASN A 116 -31.73 16.95 -8.04
CA ASN A 116 -30.83 17.57 -7.06
C ASN A 116 -30.17 16.53 -6.15
N GLU A 117 -30.91 15.54 -5.65
CA GLU A 117 -30.35 14.43 -4.85
C GLU A 117 -29.29 13.65 -5.63
N ARG A 118 -29.61 13.21 -6.85
CA ARG A 118 -28.65 12.50 -7.71
C ARG A 118 -27.43 13.35 -8.07
N THR A 119 -27.63 14.65 -8.31
CA THR A 119 -26.52 15.56 -8.62
C THR A 119 -25.59 15.72 -7.42
N ARG A 120 -26.14 15.82 -6.21
CA ARG A 120 -25.35 15.84 -4.96
C ARG A 120 -24.58 14.54 -4.76
N GLU A 121 -25.24 13.40 -4.94
CA GLU A 121 -24.63 12.08 -4.83
C GLU A 121 -23.50 11.89 -5.86
N LEU A 122 -23.72 12.26 -7.11
CA LEU A 122 -22.71 12.21 -8.16
C LEU A 122 -21.53 13.14 -7.86
N ASN A 123 -21.79 14.36 -7.38
CA ASN A 123 -20.72 15.28 -6.98
C ASN A 123 -19.90 14.72 -5.83
N HIS A 124 -20.57 14.13 -4.83
CA HIS A 124 -19.94 13.51 -3.67
C HIS A 124 -19.07 12.32 -4.07
N LEU A 125 -19.59 11.39 -4.87
CA LEU A 125 -18.85 10.23 -5.39
C LEU A 125 -17.66 10.64 -6.26
N ALA A 126 -17.76 11.77 -6.95
CA ALA A 126 -16.67 12.26 -7.76
C ALA A 126 -15.55 12.90 -6.92
N SER A 127 -15.84 13.39 -5.70
CA SER A 127 -14.85 14.03 -4.80
C SER A 127 -14.40 13.21 -3.59
N HIS A 128 -15.11 12.12 -3.25
CA HIS A 128 -14.80 11.29 -2.08
C HIS A 128 -14.54 9.83 -2.46
N ASP A 129 -13.81 9.14 -1.59
CA ASP A 129 -13.58 7.70 -1.65
C ASP A 129 -14.82 6.98 -1.11
N PRO A 130 -15.41 6.02 -1.85
CA PRO A 130 -16.68 5.41 -1.47
C PRO A 130 -16.58 4.48 -0.26
N LEU A 131 -15.37 4.05 0.14
CA LEU A 131 -15.20 3.15 1.27
C LEU A 131 -15.02 3.92 2.58
N THR A 132 -14.17 4.96 2.59
CA THR A 132 -13.84 5.72 3.82
C THR A 132 -14.54 7.07 3.93
N ASP A 133 -15.27 7.49 2.89
CA ASP A 133 -15.90 8.82 2.77
C ASP A 133 -14.91 10.00 2.82
N MET A 134 -13.60 9.72 2.79
CA MET A 134 -12.57 10.74 2.76
C MET A 134 -12.48 11.39 1.38
N PRO A 135 -11.99 12.63 1.27
CA PRO A 135 -11.62 13.21 -0.01
C PRO A 135 -10.74 12.26 -0.83
N ASN A 136 -11.05 12.13 -2.11
CA ASN A 136 -10.29 11.26 -3.02
C ASN A 136 -9.12 12.01 -3.64
N ARG A 137 -8.35 11.30 -4.48
CA ARG A 137 -7.23 11.87 -5.24
C ARG A 137 -7.59 13.17 -5.96
N ARG A 138 -8.75 13.26 -6.63
CA ARG A 138 -9.15 14.47 -7.37
C ARG A 138 -9.30 15.68 -6.44
N GLN A 139 -9.93 15.48 -5.28
CA GLN A 139 -10.12 16.54 -4.30
C GLN A 139 -8.81 16.96 -3.64
N LEU A 140 -7.90 16.02 -3.39
CA LEU A 140 -6.54 16.31 -2.91
C LEU A 140 -5.76 17.21 -3.86
N PHE A 141 -5.74 16.89 -5.15
CA PHE A 141 -5.05 17.72 -6.14
C PHE A 141 -5.65 19.12 -6.21
N ALA A 142 -6.98 19.23 -6.27
CA ALA A 142 -7.65 20.53 -6.27
C ALA A 142 -7.35 21.36 -5.01
N HIS A 143 -7.25 20.71 -3.84
CA HIS A 143 -6.88 21.35 -2.59
C HIS A 143 -5.41 21.83 -2.60
N LEU A 144 -4.48 20.96 -3.04
CA LEU A 144 -3.05 21.30 -3.15
C LEU A 144 -2.79 22.44 -4.13
N ASP A 145 -3.41 22.42 -5.32
CA ASP A 145 -3.29 23.52 -6.30
C ASP A 145 -3.70 24.86 -5.67
N ALA A 146 -4.84 24.88 -4.96
CA ALA A 146 -5.34 26.07 -4.29
C ALA A 146 -4.44 26.49 -3.12
N ALA A 147 -3.91 25.54 -2.34
CA ALA A 147 -3.01 25.81 -1.23
C ALA A 147 -1.68 26.38 -1.72
N ILE A 148 -1.08 25.80 -2.75
CA ILE A 148 0.18 26.26 -3.36
C ILE A 148 0.02 27.68 -3.91
N ALA A 149 -1.10 27.98 -4.57
CA ALA A 149 -1.40 29.33 -5.04
C ALA A 149 -1.41 30.34 -3.89
N ARG A 150 -2.09 30.03 -2.78
CA ARG A 150 -2.10 30.88 -1.57
C ARG A 150 -0.72 31.03 -0.95
N ALA A 151 0.01 29.93 -0.79
CA ALA A 151 1.36 29.92 -0.20
C ALA A 151 2.36 30.73 -1.04
N LYS A 152 2.23 30.70 -2.37
CA LYS A 152 3.04 31.50 -3.29
C LYS A 152 2.83 33.00 -3.11
N GLU A 153 1.61 33.44 -2.81
CA GLU A 153 1.29 34.85 -2.53
C GLU A 153 1.75 35.30 -1.15
N SER A 154 1.60 34.44 -0.13
CA SER A 154 1.93 34.76 1.26
C SER A 154 3.38 34.48 1.67
N GLY A 155 4.14 33.77 0.82
CA GLY A 155 5.45 33.21 1.19
C GLY A 155 5.36 32.05 2.20
N GLY A 156 4.19 31.42 2.31
CA GLY A 156 3.94 30.28 3.20
C GLY A 156 4.54 28.97 2.69
N ARG A 157 4.56 27.94 3.55
CA ARG A 157 4.96 26.57 3.20
C ARG A 157 3.82 25.61 3.45
N ILE A 158 3.84 24.50 2.72
CA ILE A 158 2.84 23.44 2.82
C ILE A 158 3.59 22.12 3.02
N ALA A 159 3.21 21.34 4.02
CA ALA A 159 3.72 19.99 4.20
C ALA A 159 2.71 18.97 3.65
N VAL A 160 3.21 17.95 2.97
CA VAL A 160 2.45 16.81 2.49
C VAL A 160 3.01 15.55 3.16
N LEU A 161 2.17 14.89 3.95
CA LEU A 161 2.47 13.62 4.59
C LEU A 161 1.76 12.51 3.81
N PHE A 162 2.52 11.53 3.35
CA PHE A 162 2.04 10.31 2.72
C PHE A 162 2.15 9.18 3.74
N ILE A 163 1.04 8.50 4.02
CA ILE A 163 0.90 7.54 5.10
C ILE A 163 0.46 6.20 4.50
N ASP A 164 1.09 5.12 4.92
CA ASP A 164 0.78 3.76 4.48
C ASP A 164 0.69 2.81 5.69
N LEU A 165 -0.29 1.91 5.65
CA LEU A 165 -0.53 0.93 6.72
C LEU A 165 0.46 -0.23 6.60
N ASP A 166 1.33 -0.39 7.60
CA ASP A 166 2.31 -1.46 7.57
C ASP A 166 1.65 -2.84 7.62
N ASN A 167 2.09 -3.75 6.74
CA ASN A 167 1.63 -5.14 6.68
C ASN A 167 0.11 -5.29 6.49
N PHE A 168 -0.57 -4.32 5.87
CA PHE A 168 -2.02 -4.40 5.61
C PHE A 168 -2.42 -5.63 4.78
N LYS A 169 -1.55 -6.07 3.87
CA LYS A 169 -1.74 -7.32 3.13
C LYS A 169 -1.88 -8.53 4.05
N THR A 170 -1.05 -8.64 5.10
CA THR A 170 -1.15 -9.72 6.09
C THR A 170 -2.49 -9.70 6.83
N ILE A 171 -3.05 -8.52 7.09
CA ILE A 171 -4.39 -8.37 7.66
C ILE A 171 -5.44 -8.92 6.70
N ASN A 172 -5.37 -8.57 5.41
CA ASN A 172 -6.28 -9.09 4.39
C ASN A 172 -6.16 -10.61 4.22
N ASP A 173 -4.94 -11.13 4.17
CA ASP A 173 -4.68 -12.55 3.97
C ASP A 173 -5.13 -13.39 5.20
N SER A 174 -5.04 -12.81 6.41
CA SER A 174 -5.38 -13.52 7.67
C SER A 174 -6.85 -13.37 8.09
N LEU A 175 -7.46 -12.21 7.85
CA LEU A 175 -8.79 -11.85 8.37
C LEU A 175 -9.82 -11.55 7.27
N GLY A 176 -9.40 -11.55 6.00
CA GLY A 176 -10.24 -11.33 4.82
C GLY A 176 -10.42 -9.86 4.46
N HIS A 177 -10.65 -9.60 3.17
CA HIS A 177 -10.81 -8.25 2.61
C HIS A 177 -11.94 -7.43 3.28
N ALA A 178 -13.07 -8.05 3.62
CA ALA A 178 -14.16 -7.35 4.30
C ALA A 178 -13.77 -6.81 5.69
N PHE A 179 -12.82 -7.47 6.37
CA PHE A 179 -12.27 -6.96 7.61
C PHE A 179 -11.26 -5.85 7.34
N GLY A 180 -10.40 -6.00 6.33
CA GLY A 180 -9.48 -4.96 5.87
C GLY A 180 -10.20 -3.66 5.49
N ASP A 181 -11.33 -3.75 4.79
CA ASP A 181 -12.17 -2.59 4.44
C ASP A 181 -12.61 -1.79 5.67
N ARG A 182 -12.94 -2.49 6.75
CA ARG A 182 -13.35 -1.87 8.02
C ARG A 182 -12.17 -1.27 8.77
N VAL A 183 -10.98 -1.87 8.65
CA VAL A 183 -9.74 -1.27 9.16
C VAL A 183 -9.48 0.05 8.43
N LEU A 184 -9.62 0.08 7.10
CA LEU A 184 -9.45 1.30 6.30
C LEU A 184 -10.45 2.39 6.69
N GLN A 185 -11.71 2.02 6.94
CA GLN A 185 -12.73 2.94 7.47
C GLN A 185 -12.32 3.53 8.82
N ALA A 186 -11.92 2.69 9.78
CA ALA A 186 -11.51 3.14 11.10
C ALA A 186 -10.22 3.99 11.07
N VAL A 187 -9.30 3.73 10.14
CA VAL A 187 -8.12 4.55 9.87
C VAL A 187 -8.53 5.92 9.31
N GLY A 188 -9.43 5.93 8.33
CA GLY A 188 -9.96 7.18 7.76
C GLY A 188 -10.70 8.03 8.79
N GLU A 189 -11.53 7.39 9.62
CA GLU A 189 -12.17 8.02 10.77
C GLU A 189 -11.14 8.56 11.74
N ARG A 190 -10.07 7.83 12.07
CA ARG A 190 -9.02 8.33 12.97
C ARG A 190 -8.23 9.51 12.42
N LEU A 191 -8.01 9.55 11.10
CA LEU A 191 -7.37 10.69 10.43
C LEU A 191 -8.32 11.89 10.27
N GLY A 192 -9.64 11.66 10.23
CA GLY A 192 -10.66 12.71 10.10
C GLY A 192 -11.21 13.22 11.44
N LEU A 193 -11.32 12.35 12.44
CA LEU A 193 -11.70 12.65 13.82
C LEU A 193 -10.43 13.09 14.54
N ASN A 194 -10.34 14.40 14.76
CA ASN A 194 -9.50 15.10 15.75
C ASN A 194 -8.65 16.18 15.09
N GLY A 195 -8.64 17.35 15.74
CA GLY A 195 -7.69 18.43 15.51
C GLY A 195 -6.25 18.07 15.87
N LEU A 196 -5.76 16.90 15.42
CA LEU A 196 -4.33 16.56 15.41
C LEU A 196 -3.55 17.66 14.68
N PHE A 197 -4.14 18.21 13.63
CA PHE A 197 -3.52 19.22 12.78
C PHE A 197 -4.50 20.36 12.49
N SER A 198 -4.35 21.48 13.18
CA SER A 198 -5.01 22.74 12.82
C SER A 198 -4.73 23.08 11.36
N ARG A 199 -5.77 23.32 10.54
CA ARG A 199 -5.67 23.61 9.09
C ARG A 199 -5.08 22.46 8.26
N SER A 200 -5.46 21.23 8.56
CA SER A 200 -5.11 20.08 7.74
C SER A 200 -6.23 19.62 6.81
N PHE A 201 -5.82 19.00 5.71
CA PHE A 201 -6.70 18.34 4.76
C PHE A 201 -6.23 16.90 4.56
N SER A 202 -7.10 15.94 4.90
CA SER A 202 -6.80 14.51 4.79
C SER A 202 -7.53 13.90 3.59
N ALA A 203 -6.87 13.00 2.86
CA ALA A 203 -7.44 12.32 1.70
C ALA A 203 -6.94 10.87 1.59
N ARG A 204 -7.70 10.02 0.91
CA ARG A 204 -7.31 8.65 0.57
C ARG A 204 -7.03 8.54 -0.93
N LEU A 205 -5.85 8.03 -1.28
CA LEU A 205 -5.41 7.91 -2.68
C LEU A 205 -5.85 6.59 -3.32
N GLY A 206 -6.04 5.54 -2.51
CA GLY A 206 -6.42 4.19 -2.92
C GLY A 206 -5.70 3.14 -2.08
N GLY A 207 -6.16 1.89 -2.07
CA GLY A 207 -5.51 0.83 -1.29
C GLY A 207 -5.41 1.17 0.20
N ASP A 208 -4.22 1.05 0.76
CA ASP A 208 -3.83 1.40 2.13
C ASP A 208 -3.13 2.76 2.26
N GLU A 209 -3.23 3.60 1.22
CA GLU A 209 -2.53 4.88 1.10
C GLU A 209 -3.42 6.07 1.51
N PHE A 210 -2.95 6.84 2.49
CA PHE A 210 -3.57 8.06 2.98
C PHE A 210 -2.61 9.25 2.84
N THR A 211 -3.17 10.45 2.79
CA THR A 211 -2.40 11.69 2.73
C THR A 211 -2.96 12.72 3.69
N VAL A 212 -2.09 13.52 4.26
CA VAL A 212 -2.42 14.69 5.08
C VAL A 212 -1.64 15.87 4.56
N VAL A 213 -2.34 16.95 4.23
CA VAL A 213 -1.77 18.23 3.80
C VAL A 213 -1.90 19.20 4.96
N CYS A 214 -0.81 19.84 5.34
CA CYS A 214 -0.77 20.86 6.39
C CYS A 214 -0.32 22.19 5.79
N GLU A 215 -1.20 23.19 5.82
CA GLU A 215 -0.90 24.56 5.39
C GLU A 215 -0.21 25.37 6.51
N ASP A 216 0.41 26.50 6.16
CA ASP A 216 1.04 27.45 7.09
C ASP A 216 2.18 26.90 7.94
N VAL A 217 2.97 25.99 7.39
CA VAL A 217 4.17 25.47 8.06
C VAL A 217 5.28 26.53 8.02
N HIS A 218 5.95 26.77 9.15
CA HIS A 218 7.03 27.77 9.19
C HIS A 218 8.42 27.12 9.25
N ARG A 219 8.54 25.91 9.82
CA ARG A 219 9.82 25.22 10.02
C ARG A 219 9.69 23.73 9.74
N LEU A 220 10.76 23.10 9.25
CA LEU A 220 10.81 21.65 9.06
C LEU A 220 10.56 20.86 10.36
N ALA A 221 11.01 21.38 11.51
CA ALA A 221 10.73 20.80 12.82
C ALA A 221 9.22 20.70 13.15
N GLU A 222 8.37 21.52 12.54
CA GLU A 222 6.92 21.36 12.66
C GLU A 222 6.46 20.11 11.91
N VAL A 223 6.95 19.88 10.68
CA VAL A 223 6.64 18.67 9.89
C VAL A 223 7.08 17.39 10.60
N GLU A 224 8.25 17.40 11.23
CA GLU A 224 8.74 16.28 12.03
C GLU A 224 7.80 15.99 13.21
N ARG A 225 7.41 17.02 13.97
CA ARG A 225 6.45 16.86 15.07
C ARG A 225 5.10 16.33 14.58
N LEU A 226 4.60 16.85 13.46
CA LEU A 226 3.34 16.39 12.87
C LEU A 226 3.44 14.90 12.50
N SER A 227 4.54 14.49 11.88
CA SER A 227 4.79 13.10 11.48
C SER A 227 4.90 12.17 12.69
N VAL A 228 5.58 12.60 13.76
CA VAL A 228 5.64 11.85 15.03
C VAL A 228 4.26 11.73 15.66
N SER A 229 3.45 12.78 15.66
CA SER A 229 2.08 12.72 16.17
C SER A 229 1.19 11.75 15.40
N VAL A 230 1.35 11.64 14.07
CA VAL A 230 0.68 10.58 13.27
C VAL A 230 1.08 9.21 13.79
N LEU A 231 2.38 8.94 13.91
CA LEU A 231 2.90 7.64 14.37
C LEU A 231 2.35 7.28 15.76
N GLU A 232 2.41 8.21 16.71
CA GLU A 232 1.91 8.02 18.08
C GLU A 232 0.39 7.75 18.13
N GLU A 233 -0.40 8.40 17.27
CA GLU A 233 -1.84 8.16 17.22
C GLU A 233 -2.18 6.75 16.74
N PHE A 234 -1.37 6.19 15.83
CA PHE A 234 -1.54 4.82 15.35
C PHE A 234 -0.98 3.75 16.30
N GLN A 235 -0.17 4.12 17.29
CA GLN A 235 0.21 3.19 18.37
C GLN A 235 -0.97 2.83 19.28
N ARG A 236 -2.03 3.64 19.32
CA ARG A 236 -3.25 3.35 20.08
C ARG A 236 -4.07 2.27 19.37
N PRO A 237 -4.65 1.28 20.08
CA PRO A 237 -5.48 0.26 19.43
C PRO A 237 -6.66 0.87 18.65
N LEU A 238 -6.96 0.35 17.45
CA LEU A 238 -8.21 0.60 16.74
C LEU A 238 -9.26 -0.40 17.18
N SER A 239 -10.45 0.09 17.53
CA SER A 239 -11.59 -0.79 17.77
C SER A 239 -12.30 -1.08 16.45
N VAL A 240 -12.25 -2.33 16.00
CA VAL A 240 -12.93 -2.80 14.78
C VAL A 240 -13.76 -4.02 15.14
N HIS A 241 -15.09 -3.89 15.12
CA HIS A 241 -16.04 -4.97 15.47
C HIS A 241 -15.82 -5.57 16.86
N GLY A 242 -15.54 -4.72 17.86
CA GLY A 242 -15.31 -5.15 19.23
C GLY A 242 -13.97 -5.87 19.46
N ARG A 243 -13.08 -5.87 18.47
CA ARG A 243 -11.69 -6.29 18.61
C ARG A 243 -10.78 -5.07 18.65
N GLU A 244 -9.78 -5.12 19.52
CA GLU A 244 -8.69 -4.13 19.52
C GLU A 244 -7.57 -4.61 18.59
N LEU A 245 -7.30 -3.82 17.55
CA LEU A 245 -6.22 -4.07 16.60
C LEU A 245 -5.10 -3.06 16.83
N ARG A 246 -3.87 -3.52 16.98
CA ARG A 246 -2.69 -2.66 16.91
C ARG A 246 -2.15 -2.72 15.48
N LEU A 247 -2.03 -1.56 14.86
CA LEU A 247 -1.40 -1.41 13.55
C LEU A 247 -0.32 -0.35 13.64
N SER A 248 0.67 -0.41 12.75
CA SER A 248 1.66 0.64 12.59
C SER A 248 1.52 1.28 11.21
N VAL A 249 2.05 2.49 11.09
CA VAL A 249 2.08 3.21 9.81
C VAL A 249 3.49 3.69 9.53
N SER A 250 3.84 3.71 8.25
CA SER A 250 5.03 4.41 7.78
C SER A 250 4.61 5.76 7.19
N VAL A 251 5.44 6.80 7.40
CA VAL A 251 5.12 8.17 6.96
C VAL A 251 6.26 8.77 6.13
N GLY A 252 5.94 9.27 4.95
CA GLY A 252 6.84 10.07 4.13
C GLY A 252 6.39 11.53 4.06
N ALA A 253 7.28 12.49 4.28
CA ALA A 253 6.93 13.90 4.27
C ALA A 253 7.67 14.68 3.18
N SER A 254 6.97 15.60 2.51
CA SER A 254 7.57 16.61 1.63
C SER A 254 7.07 18.02 1.95
N VAL A 255 7.79 19.05 1.50
CA VAL A 255 7.50 20.45 1.84
C VAL A 255 7.60 21.32 0.59
N TYR A 256 6.56 22.09 0.32
CA TYR A 256 6.59 23.19 -0.65
C TYR A 256 7.13 24.47 0.00
N PRO A 257 7.95 25.28 -0.69
CA PRO A 257 8.53 25.03 -2.02
C PRO A 257 9.86 24.24 -1.98
N ASP A 258 10.35 23.91 -0.77
CA ASP A 258 11.70 23.38 -0.56
C ASP A 258 12.00 22.11 -1.38
N HIS A 259 11.03 21.23 -1.57
CA HIS A 259 11.20 19.93 -2.21
C HIS A 259 10.61 19.84 -3.61
N ALA A 260 9.61 20.68 -3.93
CA ALA A 260 8.91 20.70 -5.21
C ALA A 260 7.93 21.90 -5.30
N ASP A 261 7.63 22.32 -6.53
CA ASP A 261 6.80 23.50 -6.83
C ASP A 261 5.36 23.17 -7.30
N ASP A 262 5.04 21.89 -7.53
CA ASP A 262 3.74 21.44 -8.03
C ASP A 262 3.20 20.23 -7.22
N PRO A 263 1.87 20.02 -7.18
CA PRO A 263 1.27 18.93 -6.41
C PRO A 263 1.77 17.53 -6.76
N HIS A 264 2.02 17.26 -8.05
CA HIS A 264 2.48 15.94 -8.49
C HIS A 264 3.91 15.69 -8.01
N ALA A 265 4.79 16.67 -8.12
CA ALA A 265 6.16 16.57 -7.64
C ALA A 265 6.24 16.45 -6.11
N LEU A 266 5.41 17.19 -5.36
CA LEU A 266 5.32 17.04 -3.89
C LEU A 266 4.87 15.64 -3.48
N LEU A 267 3.82 15.11 -4.11
CA LEU A 267 3.36 13.75 -3.81
C LEU A 267 4.43 12.70 -4.15
N ARG A 268 5.14 12.84 -5.26
CA ARG A 268 6.28 11.95 -5.60
C ARG A 268 7.41 12.05 -4.58
N ALA A 269 7.72 13.26 -4.09
CA ALA A 269 8.73 13.46 -3.07
C ALA A 269 8.31 12.81 -1.73
N ALA A 270 7.05 12.99 -1.32
CA ALA A 270 6.53 12.37 -0.11
C ALA A 270 6.50 10.84 -0.21
N ASP A 271 6.12 10.28 -1.36
CA ASP A 271 6.15 8.84 -1.63
C ASP A 271 7.57 8.26 -1.59
N ALA A 272 8.55 8.94 -2.18
CA ALA A 272 9.97 8.53 -2.08
C ALA A 272 10.47 8.55 -0.63
N ALA A 273 10.03 9.51 0.17
CA ALA A 273 10.32 9.55 1.60
C ALA A 273 9.61 8.42 2.38
N LEU A 274 8.37 8.11 2.03
CA LEU A 274 7.60 7.00 2.63
C LEU A 274 8.31 5.67 2.38
N PHE A 275 8.81 5.49 1.17
CA PHE A 275 9.61 4.32 0.82
C PHE A 275 10.85 4.21 1.72
N ARG A 276 11.57 5.32 1.94
CA ARG A 276 12.72 5.35 2.85
C ARG A 276 12.32 4.99 4.30
N ALA A 277 11.17 5.45 4.78
CA ALA A 277 10.67 5.06 6.09
C ALA A 277 10.44 3.55 6.20
N LYS A 278 9.90 2.92 5.14
CA LYS A 278 9.74 1.46 5.09
C LYS A 278 11.09 0.73 5.13
N GLU A 279 12.14 1.25 4.47
CA GLU A 279 13.50 0.68 4.53
C GLU A 279 14.15 0.80 5.91
N LEU A 280 13.87 1.89 6.64
CA LEU A 280 14.40 2.13 7.98
C LEU A 280 13.76 1.25 9.06
N GLY A 281 12.92 0.29 8.68
CA GLY A 281 12.30 -0.68 9.59
C GLY A 281 10.80 -0.50 9.80
N ARG A 282 10.13 0.35 9.00
CA ARG A 282 8.70 0.69 9.14
C ARG A 282 8.38 1.36 10.48
N ASN A 283 7.10 1.68 10.75
CA ASN A 283 6.66 2.36 11.97
C ASN A 283 7.48 3.62 12.31
N CYS A 284 7.90 4.36 11.29
CA CYS A 284 8.72 5.55 11.42
C CYS A 284 8.36 6.56 10.33
N PHE A 285 8.98 7.74 10.39
CA PHE A 285 8.82 8.74 9.35
C PHE A 285 10.17 9.04 8.69
N SER A 286 10.10 9.52 7.45
CA SER A 286 11.24 10.11 6.77
C SER A 286 10.81 11.39 6.07
N LEU A 287 11.63 12.44 6.19
CA LEU A 287 11.50 13.66 5.42
C LEU A 287 12.23 13.49 4.09
N PHE A 288 11.62 13.97 3.01
CA PHE A 288 12.21 13.90 1.69
C PHE A 288 13.58 14.58 1.62
N ALA A 289 14.52 13.91 0.97
CA ALA A 289 15.80 14.45 0.54
C ALA A 289 15.99 14.12 -0.96
N PRO A 290 16.58 15.02 -1.77
CA PRO A 290 16.73 14.82 -3.22
C PRO A 290 17.37 13.48 -3.62
N GLU A 291 18.28 12.97 -2.79
CA GLU A 291 18.99 11.70 -3.00
C GLU A 291 18.04 10.50 -3.04
N LEU A 292 16.87 10.58 -2.38
CA LEU A 292 15.90 9.49 -2.30
C LEU A 292 15.27 9.15 -3.66
N LEU A 293 15.07 10.13 -4.56
CA LEU A 293 14.53 9.87 -5.89
C LEU A 293 15.45 8.96 -6.73
N ALA A 294 16.77 9.13 -6.58
CA ALA A 294 17.75 8.31 -7.27
C ALA A 294 17.74 6.87 -6.72
N THR A 295 17.60 6.71 -5.41
CA THR A 295 17.54 5.40 -4.73
C THR A 295 16.32 4.59 -5.17
N VAL A 296 15.13 5.19 -5.20
CA VAL A 296 13.89 4.50 -5.62
C VAL A 296 13.97 4.02 -7.07
N SER A 297 14.46 4.86 -7.99
CA SER A 297 14.63 4.48 -9.40
C SER A 297 15.65 3.35 -9.58
N THR A 298 16.77 3.41 -8.85
CA THR A 298 17.83 2.39 -8.90
C THR A 298 17.33 1.05 -8.41
N ARG A 299 16.52 1.05 -7.35
CA ARG A 299 15.94 -0.16 -6.77
C ARG A 299 14.93 -0.84 -7.69
N PHE A 300 14.02 -0.08 -8.31
CA PHE A 300 13.09 -0.67 -9.29
C PHE A 300 13.83 -1.34 -10.46
N LYS A 301 14.89 -0.70 -10.95
CA LYS A 301 15.77 -1.30 -11.98
C LYS A 301 16.47 -2.56 -11.47
N LEU A 302 16.92 -2.57 -10.22
CA LEU A 302 17.54 -3.73 -9.58
C LEU A 302 16.56 -4.91 -9.51
N GLU A 303 15.32 -4.68 -9.06
CA GLU A 303 14.28 -5.72 -8.97
C GLU A 303 13.93 -6.31 -10.33
N GLN A 304 13.76 -5.47 -11.36
CA GLN A 304 13.51 -5.94 -12.72
C GLN A 304 14.70 -6.74 -13.27
N SER A 305 15.92 -6.32 -12.93
CA SER A 305 17.15 -6.98 -13.37
C SER A 305 17.35 -8.32 -12.65
N LEU A 306 17.04 -8.42 -11.35
CA LEU A 306 17.09 -9.66 -10.58
C LEU A 306 16.16 -10.73 -11.14
N ARG A 307 14.93 -10.36 -11.51
CA ARG A 307 13.98 -11.29 -12.13
C ARG A 307 14.54 -11.88 -13.45
N ARG A 308 15.15 -11.03 -14.28
CA ARG A 308 15.82 -11.46 -15.52
C ARG A 308 17.05 -12.31 -15.23
N ALA A 309 17.81 -11.99 -14.19
CA ALA A 309 19.03 -12.72 -13.81
C ALA A 309 18.72 -14.18 -13.44
N VAL A 310 17.62 -14.41 -12.71
CA VAL A 310 17.12 -15.76 -12.41
C VAL A 310 16.77 -16.51 -13.69
N GLU A 311 16.01 -15.87 -14.60
CA GLU A 311 15.58 -16.47 -15.88
C GLU A 311 16.75 -16.79 -16.83
N ARG A 312 17.81 -15.96 -16.80
CA ARG A 312 18.95 -16.05 -17.72
C ARG A 312 20.15 -16.82 -17.16
N GLY A 313 20.10 -17.24 -15.89
CA GLY A 313 21.22 -17.93 -15.24
C GLY A 313 22.45 -17.02 -15.07
N GLU A 314 22.24 -15.76 -14.70
CA GLU A 314 23.32 -14.76 -14.49
C GLU A 314 23.99 -14.88 -13.11
N PHE A 315 23.55 -15.82 -12.28
CA PHE A 315 24.16 -16.12 -11.00
C PHE A 315 25.30 -17.14 -11.15
N GLU A 316 26.36 -16.93 -10.38
CA GLU A 316 27.47 -17.86 -10.24
C GLU A 316 27.82 -18.06 -8.76
N LEU A 317 28.48 -19.17 -8.44
CA LEU A 317 29.05 -19.41 -7.12
C LEU A 317 30.56 -19.33 -7.22
N LEU A 318 31.14 -18.45 -6.42
CA LEU A 318 32.56 -18.52 -6.07
C LEU A 318 32.71 -19.30 -4.77
N TYR A 319 33.90 -19.82 -4.53
CA TYR A 319 34.16 -20.74 -3.45
C TYR A 319 35.35 -20.26 -2.64
N GLN A 320 35.17 -20.05 -1.34
CA GLN A 320 36.23 -19.58 -0.45
C GLN A 320 36.65 -20.67 0.54
N PRO A 321 37.87 -21.23 0.40
CA PRO A 321 38.35 -22.30 1.26
C PRO A 321 38.59 -21.88 2.72
N GLU A 322 38.29 -22.77 3.65
CA GLU A 322 38.63 -22.66 5.08
C GLU A 322 39.77 -23.61 5.43
N ALA A 323 40.79 -23.09 6.12
CA ALA A 323 41.98 -23.85 6.47
C ALA A 323 42.10 -24.08 7.98
N CYS A 324 42.52 -25.28 8.36
CA CYS A 324 42.97 -25.56 9.73
C CYS A 324 44.50 -25.57 9.76
N PHE A 325 45.09 -24.63 10.49
CA PHE A 325 46.55 -24.50 10.59
C PHE A 325 47.20 -25.53 11.51
N GLU A 326 46.42 -26.30 12.28
CA GLU A 326 46.95 -27.43 13.05
C GLU A 326 47.23 -28.67 12.18
N THR A 327 46.35 -28.91 11.20
CA THR A 327 46.45 -30.05 10.28
C THR A 327 47.12 -29.66 8.96
N LEU A 328 47.16 -28.37 8.65
CA LEU A 328 47.55 -27.81 7.34
C LEU A 328 46.67 -28.34 6.21
N GLU A 329 45.40 -28.62 6.53
CA GLU A 329 44.41 -29.11 5.59
C GLU A 329 43.29 -28.09 5.41
N THR A 330 42.74 -28.09 4.21
CA THR A 330 41.49 -27.41 3.87
C THR A 330 40.42 -28.48 3.77
N GLN A 331 39.40 -28.41 4.64
CA GLN A 331 38.32 -29.41 4.71
C GLN A 331 36.94 -28.81 4.39
N THR A 332 36.78 -27.50 4.56
CA THR A 332 35.54 -26.78 4.28
C THR A 332 35.76 -25.72 3.21
N VAL A 333 34.73 -25.45 2.42
CA VAL A 333 34.70 -24.36 1.46
C VAL A 333 33.32 -23.71 1.47
N GLU A 334 33.28 -22.39 1.60
CA GLU A 334 32.02 -21.65 1.56
C GLU A 334 31.64 -21.31 0.12
N ALA A 335 30.38 -21.55 -0.24
CA ALA A 335 29.80 -21.15 -1.51
C ALA A 335 29.21 -19.74 -1.41
N LEU A 336 29.84 -18.82 -2.13
CA LEU A 336 29.53 -17.40 -2.12
C LEU A 336 28.83 -17.01 -3.42
N LEU A 337 27.56 -16.61 -3.30
CA LEU A 337 26.76 -16.14 -4.42
C LEU A 337 27.38 -14.89 -5.05
N ARG A 338 27.38 -14.83 -6.39
CA ARG A 338 27.73 -13.65 -7.16
C ARG A 338 26.72 -13.47 -8.27
N TRP A 339 26.40 -12.23 -8.58
CA TRP A 339 25.60 -11.90 -9.75
C TRP A 339 26.49 -11.27 -10.80
N ARG A 340 26.75 -12.00 -11.89
CA ARG A 340 27.52 -11.51 -13.02
C ARG A 340 26.55 -10.95 -14.07
N GLN A 341 26.54 -9.63 -14.18
CA GLN A 341 25.71 -8.95 -15.17
C GLN A 341 26.22 -9.18 -16.60
N PRO A 342 25.37 -9.00 -17.63
CA PRO A 342 25.75 -9.20 -19.04
C PRO A 342 26.90 -8.32 -19.53
N ASP A 343 27.15 -7.19 -18.88
CA ASP A 343 28.27 -6.28 -19.17
C ASP A 343 29.59 -6.73 -18.51
N GLY A 344 29.56 -7.84 -17.75
CA GLY A 344 30.70 -8.42 -17.06
C GLY A 344 30.89 -7.93 -15.62
N GLN A 345 30.09 -6.98 -15.13
CA GLN A 345 30.17 -6.51 -13.74
C GLN A 345 29.72 -7.59 -12.77
N ILE A 346 30.39 -7.70 -11.62
CA ILE A 346 30.03 -8.62 -10.55
C ILE A 346 29.45 -7.81 -9.40
N ILE A 347 28.17 -8.03 -9.11
CA ILE A 347 27.46 -7.41 -7.98
C ILE A 347 27.59 -8.30 -6.75
N SER A 348 27.88 -7.68 -5.60
CA SER A 348 27.96 -8.36 -4.31
C SER A 348 26.58 -8.75 -3.79
N PRO A 349 26.42 -9.90 -3.11
CA PRO A 349 25.16 -10.26 -2.45
C PRO A 349 24.58 -9.15 -1.56
N THR A 350 25.42 -8.42 -0.83
CA THR A 350 25.00 -7.30 0.03
C THR A 350 24.20 -6.23 -0.73
N ASP A 351 24.44 -6.06 -2.02
CA ASP A 351 23.79 -5.02 -2.83
C ASP A 351 22.42 -5.45 -3.37
N PHE A 352 22.10 -6.75 -3.38
CA PHE A 352 20.87 -7.26 -4.01
C PHE A 352 20.05 -8.23 -3.16
N LEU A 353 20.59 -8.82 -2.10
CA LEU A 353 19.88 -9.79 -1.26
C LEU A 353 18.63 -9.16 -0.63
N ASP A 354 18.73 -7.95 -0.09
CA ASP A 354 17.58 -7.23 0.49
C ASP A 354 16.43 -7.05 -0.52
N ALA A 355 16.77 -6.73 -1.78
CA ALA A 355 15.79 -6.61 -2.84
C ALA A 355 15.20 -7.98 -3.23
N ALA A 356 16.01 -9.03 -3.26
CA ALA A 356 15.56 -10.39 -3.53
C ALA A 356 14.61 -10.91 -2.42
N GLU A 357 14.86 -10.59 -1.16
CA GLU A 357 14.00 -10.97 -0.03
C GLU A 357 12.65 -10.26 -0.08
N GLN A 358 12.64 -8.95 -0.31
CA GLN A 358 11.39 -8.17 -0.36
C GLN A 358 10.50 -8.54 -1.55
N THR A 359 11.09 -8.99 -2.66
CA THR A 359 10.37 -9.45 -3.86
C THR A 359 10.01 -10.94 -3.83
N GLY A 360 10.51 -11.69 -2.83
CA GLY A 360 10.34 -13.14 -2.72
C GLY A 360 11.23 -13.97 -3.67
N LEU A 361 12.02 -13.32 -4.53
CA LEU A 361 12.96 -13.97 -5.46
C LEU A 361 14.09 -14.70 -4.74
N ILE A 362 14.35 -14.37 -3.47
CA ILE A 362 15.38 -15.05 -2.66
C ILE A 362 15.18 -16.57 -2.61
N THR A 363 13.93 -17.05 -2.64
CA THR A 363 13.64 -18.49 -2.56
C THR A 363 14.20 -19.24 -3.78
N ASP A 364 14.00 -18.67 -4.98
CA ASP A 364 14.47 -19.26 -6.23
C ASP A 364 16.00 -19.21 -6.34
N ILE A 365 16.59 -18.06 -5.95
CA ILE A 365 18.03 -17.84 -5.95
C ILE A 365 18.72 -18.81 -4.99
N SER A 366 18.20 -18.95 -3.77
CA SER A 366 18.80 -19.81 -2.76
C SER A 366 18.61 -21.30 -3.06
N ASP A 367 17.50 -21.74 -3.68
CA ASP A 367 17.38 -23.11 -4.19
C ASP A 367 18.39 -23.40 -5.32
N TRP A 368 18.58 -22.44 -6.23
CA TRP A 368 19.60 -22.53 -7.26
C TRP A 368 21.01 -22.62 -6.66
N ALA A 369 21.33 -21.79 -5.66
CA ALA A 369 22.63 -21.78 -5.01
C ALA A 369 22.89 -23.11 -4.27
N LEU A 370 21.91 -23.59 -3.48
CA LEU A 370 22.00 -24.86 -2.77
C LEU A 370 22.25 -26.04 -3.73
N ARG A 371 21.47 -26.15 -4.80
CA ARG A 371 21.64 -27.20 -5.81
C ARG A 371 23.02 -27.14 -6.46
N THR A 372 23.47 -25.95 -6.85
CA THR A 372 24.75 -25.74 -7.54
C THR A 372 25.93 -26.07 -6.62
N ALA A 373 25.86 -25.68 -5.35
CA ALA A 373 26.86 -26.00 -4.34
C ALA A 373 26.96 -27.53 -4.07
N ILE A 374 25.82 -28.21 -3.92
CA ILE A 374 25.77 -29.67 -3.75
C ILE A 374 26.36 -30.38 -4.97
N GLN A 375 26.03 -29.91 -6.18
CA GLN A 375 26.57 -30.46 -7.41
C GLN A 375 28.09 -30.28 -7.52
N ALA A 376 28.61 -29.09 -7.16
CA ALA A 376 30.05 -28.82 -7.16
C ALA A 376 30.79 -29.70 -6.13
N ALA A 377 30.26 -29.82 -4.91
CA ALA A 377 30.81 -30.68 -3.87
C ALA A 377 30.85 -32.15 -4.29
N ALA A 378 29.79 -32.67 -4.90
CA ALA A 378 29.74 -34.04 -5.42
C ALA A 378 30.79 -34.26 -6.52
N ALA A 379 31.02 -33.27 -7.39
CA ALA A 379 32.06 -33.35 -8.42
C ALA A 379 33.47 -33.40 -7.81
N TRP A 380 33.76 -32.59 -6.79
CA TRP A 380 35.06 -32.62 -6.11
C TRP A 380 35.27 -33.89 -5.31
N GLN A 381 34.21 -34.45 -4.72
CA GLN A 381 34.27 -35.67 -3.94
C GLN A 381 34.69 -36.88 -4.79
N ASN A 382 34.18 -36.95 -6.02
CA ASN A 382 34.55 -37.98 -7.00
C ASN A 382 35.96 -37.77 -7.59
N GLY A 383 36.65 -36.70 -7.21
CA GLY A 383 37.97 -36.33 -7.71
C GLY A 383 38.96 -36.02 -6.60
N ALA A 384 39.51 -34.80 -6.61
CA ALA A 384 40.66 -34.42 -5.79
C ALA A 384 40.34 -34.14 -4.31
N TRP A 385 39.07 -34.10 -3.89
CA TRP A 385 38.69 -33.71 -2.53
C TRP A 385 37.59 -34.60 -1.90
N PRO A 386 37.88 -35.88 -1.57
CA PRO A 386 36.87 -36.89 -1.21
C PRO A 386 36.07 -36.63 0.07
N ARG A 387 36.50 -35.66 0.89
CA ARG A 387 35.89 -35.31 2.18
C ARG A 387 35.55 -33.83 2.31
N VAL A 388 35.42 -33.13 1.18
CA VAL A 388 35.05 -31.71 1.19
C VAL A 388 33.71 -31.51 1.88
N ARG A 389 33.61 -30.46 2.69
CA ARG A 389 32.36 -29.90 3.17
C ARG A 389 32.11 -28.59 2.43
N VAL A 390 30.96 -28.47 1.76
CA VAL A 390 30.52 -27.20 1.18
C VAL A 390 29.55 -26.51 2.14
N ALA A 391 29.85 -25.27 2.48
CA ALA A 391 29.01 -24.42 3.31
C ALA A 391 28.13 -23.54 2.43
N VAL A 392 26.84 -23.45 2.74
CA VAL A 392 25.85 -22.67 1.97
C VAL A 392 25.01 -21.83 2.92
N ASN A 393 24.97 -20.53 2.65
CA ASN A 393 24.12 -19.58 3.36
C ASN A 393 22.64 -19.76 3.02
N ILE A 394 21.78 -19.82 4.05
CA ILE A 394 20.34 -20.00 3.91
C ILE A 394 19.58 -18.90 4.65
N SER A 395 18.53 -18.37 4.02
CA SER A 395 17.66 -17.36 4.64
C SER A 395 16.65 -18.01 5.60
N SER A 396 16.16 -17.21 6.57
CA SER A 396 15.10 -17.63 7.49
C SER A 396 13.83 -18.09 6.77
N GLN A 397 13.44 -17.36 5.71
CA GLN A 397 12.25 -17.67 4.92
C GLN A 397 12.35 -19.04 4.24
N GLN A 398 13.53 -19.38 3.71
CA GLN A 398 13.74 -20.66 3.05
C GLN A 398 13.75 -21.81 4.06
N LEU A 399 14.41 -21.65 5.22
CA LEU A 399 14.42 -22.67 6.28
C LEU A 399 13.00 -22.95 6.81
N LEU A 400 12.15 -21.92 6.88
CA LEU A 400 10.77 -22.01 7.31
C LEU A 400 9.79 -22.46 6.21
N SER A 401 10.24 -22.58 4.96
CA SER A 401 9.45 -23.24 3.93
C SER A 401 9.29 -24.70 4.33
N GLY A 402 8.05 -25.15 4.59
CA GLY A 402 7.77 -26.41 5.27
C GLY A 402 8.27 -27.69 4.56
N ASN A 403 8.91 -27.56 3.40
CA ASN A 403 9.50 -28.63 2.60
C ASN A 403 11.04 -28.52 2.42
N PHE A 404 11.72 -27.61 3.13
CA PHE A 404 13.15 -27.36 2.93
C PHE A 404 14.02 -28.58 3.24
N VAL A 405 13.77 -29.25 4.36
CA VAL A 405 14.56 -30.42 4.78
C VAL A 405 14.42 -31.57 3.78
N GLU A 406 13.20 -31.78 3.28
CA GLU A 406 12.88 -32.77 2.24
C GLU A 406 13.58 -32.42 0.92
N ARG A 407 13.66 -31.12 0.59
CA ARG A 407 14.38 -30.63 -0.58
C ARG A 407 15.88 -30.90 -0.48
N VAL A 408 16.51 -30.59 0.66
CA VAL A 408 17.92 -30.90 0.93
C VAL A 408 18.18 -32.40 0.78
N GLN A 409 17.35 -33.24 1.40
CA GLN A 409 17.47 -34.69 1.31
C GLN A 409 17.35 -35.21 -0.13
N THR A 410 16.49 -34.59 -0.94
CA THR A 410 16.32 -34.95 -2.35
C THR A 410 17.55 -34.57 -3.18
N LEU A 411 18.09 -33.37 -2.99
CA LEU A 411 19.29 -32.91 -3.70
C LEU A 411 20.53 -33.75 -3.34
N LEU A 412 20.73 -34.04 -2.05
CA LEU A 412 21.83 -34.90 -1.60
C LEU A 412 21.76 -36.29 -2.24
N ARG A 413 20.58 -36.91 -2.29
CA ARG A 413 20.38 -38.20 -2.96
C ARG A 413 20.60 -38.12 -4.47
N GLN A 414 20.08 -37.09 -5.12
CA GLN A 414 20.20 -36.90 -6.56
C GLN A 414 21.67 -36.79 -7.02
N HIS A 415 22.51 -36.13 -6.23
CA HIS A 415 23.92 -35.93 -6.54
C HIS A 415 24.86 -36.92 -5.81
N ALA A 416 24.29 -37.90 -5.10
CA ALA A 416 25.02 -38.89 -4.30
C ALA A 416 26.04 -38.27 -3.30
N LEU A 417 25.75 -37.08 -2.79
CA LEU A 417 26.59 -36.39 -1.81
C LEU A 417 26.23 -36.87 -0.39
N PRO A 418 27.20 -37.36 0.41
CA PRO A 418 26.95 -37.69 1.80
C PRO A 418 26.50 -36.43 2.59
N PRO A 419 25.49 -36.53 3.46
CA PRO A 419 24.99 -35.37 4.21
C PRO A 419 26.05 -34.61 5.01
N GLN A 420 27.10 -35.30 5.48
CA GLN A 420 28.20 -34.71 6.26
C GLN A 420 29.09 -33.75 5.44
N CYS A 421 28.97 -33.80 4.11
CA CYS A 421 29.65 -32.92 3.17
C CYS A 421 28.88 -31.61 2.90
N LEU A 422 27.71 -31.41 3.52
CA LEU A 422 26.95 -30.17 3.47
C LEU A 422 26.96 -29.49 4.84
N GLU A 423 27.21 -28.19 4.85
CA GLU A 423 27.02 -27.29 5.99
C GLU A 423 26.02 -26.21 5.61
N ILE A 424 25.04 -26.00 6.46
CA ILE A 424 24.07 -24.91 6.31
C ILE A 424 24.48 -23.78 7.26
N GLU A 425 24.69 -22.60 6.70
CA GLU A 425 25.04 -21.39 7.44
C GLU A 425 23.81 -20.51 7.62
N LEU A 426 23.65 -19.98 8.83
CA LEU A 426 22.53 -19.15 9.23
C LEU A 426 23.05 -17.97 10.02
N THR A 427 22.57 -16.77 9.72
CA THR A 427 22.94 -15.57 10.51
C THR A 427 22.24 -15.55 11.86
N GLU A 428 22.80 -14.79 12.81
CA GLU A 428 22.27 -14.63 14.17
C GLU A 428 20.77 -14.25 14.20
N HIS A 429 20.33 -13.36 13.29
CA HIS A 429 18.94 -12.90 13.24
C HIS A 429 17.95 -14.01 12.91
N VAL A 430 18.37 -15.05 12.17
CA VAL A 430 17.50 -16.18 11.82
C VAL A 430 17.14 -16.99 13.07
N LEU A 431 17.97 -16.98 14.11
CA LEU A 431 17.79 -17.79 15.32
C LEU A 431 16.65 -17.30 16.24
N GLN A 432 16.17 -16.06 16.06
CA GLN A 432 15.10 -15.47 16.89
C GLN A 432 13.68 -15.90 16.48
N THR A 433 13.55 -16.80 15.49
CA THR A 433 12.29 -17.11 14.79
C THR A 433 11.43 -18.21 15.42
N GLY A 434 11.80 -18.77 16.59
CA GLY A 434 10.94 -19.64 17.40
C GLY A 434 11.18 -21.16 17.27
N THR A 435 10.21 -21.96 17.73
CA THR A 435 10.33 -23.44 17.86
C THR A 435 10.38 -24.20 16.53
N THR A 436 9.79 -23.64 15.47
CA THR A 436 9.78 -24.23 14.12
C THR A 436 11.19 -24.30 13.53
N THR A 437 11.98 -23.24 13.68
CA THR A 437 13.38 -23.16 13.24
C THR A 437 14.24 -24.19 13.94
N ILE A 438 14.12 -24.29 15.27
CA ILE A 438 14.83 -25.30 16.07
C ILE A 438 14.49 -26.71 15.58
N THR A 439 13.20 -26.98 15.31
CA THR A 439 12.75 -28.27 14.80
C THR A 439 13.37 -28.58 13.44
N ALA A 440 13.38 -27.64 12.50
CA ALA A 440 14.00 -27.82 11.18
C ALA A 440 15.50 -28.10 11.29
N LEU A 441 16.22 -27.40 12.18
CA LEU A 441 17.64 -27.61 12.42
C LEU A 441 17.94 -28.99 13.01
N HIS A 442 17.13 -29.47 13.95
CA HIS A 442 17.26 -30.84 14.45
C HIS A 442 17.08 -31.87 13.34
N ARG A 443 16.08 -31.69 12.47
CA ARG A 443 15.86 -32.60 11.33
C ARG A 443 17.04 -32.60 10.35
N LEU A 444 17.66 -31.45 10.08
CA LEU A 444 18.89 -31.37 9.27
C LEU A 444 20.05 -32.13 9.93
N ARG A 445 20.21 -31.98 11.25
CA ARG A 445 21.23 -32.70 12.02
C ARG A 445 21.00 -34.20 12.05
N GLU A 446 19.75 -34.65 12.13
CA GLU A 446 19.36 -36.07 12.02
C GLU A 446 19.68 -36.66 10.65
N LEU A 447 19.57 -35.85 9.58
CA LEU A 447 20.04 -36.25 8.24
C LEU A 447 21.58 -36.37 8.18
N GLY A 448 22.31 -35.75 9.11
CA GLY A 448 23.77 -35.71 9.15
C GLY A 448 24.38 -34.46 8.52
N VAL A 449 23.57 -33.45 8.20
CA VAL A 449 24.02 -32.14 7.69
C VAL A 449 24.58 -31.31 8.84
N SER A 450 25.68 -30.59 8.61
CA SER A 450 26.27 -29.68 9.61
C SER A 450 25.52 -28.34 9.62
N VAL A 451 25.49 -27.67 10.77
CA VAL A 451 24.79 -26.39 10.93
C VAL A 451 25.74 -25.40 11.58
N ALA A 452 26.08 -24.34 10.86
CA ALA A 452 26.94 -23.28 11.35
C ALA A 452 26.12 -22.01 11.65
N LEU A 453 26.52 -21.31 12.71
CA LEU A 453 26.07 -19.96 12.98
C LEU A 453 27.07 -18.97 12.38
N ASP A 454 26.58 -18.11 11.49
CA ASP A 454 27.36 -17.08 10.80
C ASP A 454 27.20 -15.69 11.45
N ASP A 455 28.12 -14.78 11.15
CA ASP A 455 28.19 -13.40 11.65
C ASP A 455 28.18 -13.26 13.19
N PHE A 456 28.74 -14.24 13.92
CA PHE A 456 28.65 -14.24 15.38
C PHE A 456 29.45 -13.09 16.01
N GLY A 457 28.76 -12.28 16.82
CA GLY A 457 29.34 -11.19 17.60
C GLY A 457 29.04 -9.77 17.11
N VAL A 458 28.26 -9.62 16.05
CA VAL A 458 27.74 -8.33 15.56
C VAL A 458 26.48 -7.89 16.33
N GLY A 459 25.71 -8.85 16.88
CA GLY A 459 24.45 -8.63 17.59
C GLY A 459 24.48 -8.98 19.10
N TYR A 460 23.33 -8.77 19.76
CA TYR A 460 23.11 -9.19 21.14
C TYR A 460 22.65 -10.66 21.19
N SER A 461 23.55 -11.58 20.84
CA SER A 461 23.28 -13.01 20.97
C SER A 461 22.99 -13.35 22.43
N SER A 462 21.77 -13.82 22.73
CA SER A 462 21.51 -14.44 24.02
C SER A 462 22.27 -15.77 24.04
N LEU A 463 23.28 -15.90 24.91
CA LEU A 463 24.04 -17.13 25.13
C LEU A 463 23.13 -18.35 25.39
N THR A 464 21.94 -18.11 25.93
CA THR A 464 20.89 -19.11 26.14
C THR A 464 20.37 -19.71 24.82
N SER A 465 20.45 -18.98 23.71
CA SER A 465 20.05 -19.46 22.39
C SER A 465 21.06 -20.44 21.81
N LEU A 466 22.36 -20.19 21.99
CA LEU A 466 23.43 -21.10 21.54
C LEU A 466 23.30 -22.50 22.15
N GLU A 467 22.92 -22.60 23.43
CA GLU A 467 22.76 -23.87 24.13
C GLU A 467 21.63 -24.74 23.56
N ARG A 468 20.56 -24.11 23.04
CA ARG A 468 19.35 -24.81 22.57
C ARG A 468 19.44 -25.25 21.11
N LEU A 469 20.38 -24.70 20.36
CA LEU A 469 20.47 -24.92 18.93
C LEU A 469 21.43 -26.08 18.65
N PRO A 470 21.09 -27.00 17.72
CA PRO A 470 21.95 -28.12 17.42
C PRO A 470 23.03 -27.69 16.43
N LEU A 471 23.88 -26.74 16.83
CA LEU A 471 24.98 -26.19 16.04
C LEU A 471 26.17 -27.16 16.02
N THR A 472 26.94 -27.14 14.93
CA THR A 472 28.25 -27.80 14.82
C THR A 472 29.40 -26.80 14.86
N ARG A 473 29.16 -25.58 14.38
CA ARG A 473 30.19 -24.57 14.15
C ARG A 473 29.65 -23.16 14.44
N VAL A 474 30.55 -22.29 14.87
CA VAL A 474 30.33 -20.85 14.96
C VAL A 474 31.40 -20.14 14.13
N LYS A 475 30.99 -19.23 13.26
CA LYS A 475 31.87 -18.36 12.48
C LYS A 475 31.90 -16.99 13.14
N ILE A 476 33.10 -16.55 13.54
CA ILE A 476 33.33 -15.26 14.18
C ILE A 476 33.46 -14.20 13.08
N ASP A 477 32.57 -13.22 13.13
CA ASP A 477 32.46 -12.18 12.10
C ASP A 477 33.78 -11.43 11.89
N ARG A 478 34.00 -11.04 10.63
CA ARG A 478 35.18 -10.29 10.18
C ARG A 478 35.41 -8.99 10.96
N SER A 479 34.37 -8.30 11.46
CA SER A 479 34.54 -7.02 12.17
C SER A 479 35.29 -7.18 13.50
N LEU A 480 35.08 -8.31 14.18
CA LEU A 480 35.82 -8.66 15.40
C LEU A 480 37.28 -9.05 15.07
N ILE A 481 37.46 -9.84 14.02
CA ILE A 481 38.78 -10.28 13.56
C ILE A 481 39.61 -9.11 13.00
N ALA A 482 38.98 -8.15 12.35
CA ALA A 482 39.63 -6.99 11.74
C ALA A 482 40.45 -6.17 12.75
N THR A 483 40.04 -6.15 14.03
CA THR A 483 40.71 -5.37 15.09
C THR A 483 41.47 -6.22 16.11
N ILE A 484 41.56 -7.54 15.92
CA ILE A 484 42.15 -8.47 16.90
C ILE A 484 43.63 -8.15 17.21
N ASP A 485 44.36 -7.61 16.25
CA ASP A 485 45.78 -7.22 16.34
C ASP A 485 45.99 -5.74 16.68
N SER A 486 44.91 -4.97 16.90
CA SER A 486 44.95 -3.53 17.17
C SER A 486 44.94 -3.17 18.67
N GLY A 487 44.68 -4.13 19.56
CA GLY A 487 44.71 -3.90 21.01
C GLY A 487 44.25 -5.11 21.85
N GLY A 488 44.64 -5.14 23.13
CA GLY A 488 44.40 -6.28 24.03
C GLY A 488 42.93 -6.60 24.32
N ARG A 489 42.04 -5.60 24.23
CA ARG A 489 40.60 -5.79 24.48
C ARG A 489 39.91 -6.61 23.41
N SER A 490 40.14 -6.31 22.11
CA SER A 490 39.55 -7.07 21.00
C SER A 490 40.03 -8.51 21.01
N SER A 491 41.34 -8.72 21.22
CA SER A 491 41.93 -10.05 21.38
C SER A 491 41.30 -10.85 22.54
N ALA A 492 41.09 -10.22 23.72
CA ALA A 492 40.45 -10.87 24.86
C ALA A 492 38.99 -11.27 24.58
N ILE A 493 38.23 -10.45 23.84
CA ILE A 493 36.84 -10.76 23.45
C ILE A 493 36.82 -11.99 22.53
N VAL A 494 37.64 -12.00 21.48
CA VAL A 494 37.70 -13.12 20.53
C VAL A 494 38.12 -14.41 21.24
N ARG A 495 39.16 -14.38 22.10
CA ARG A 495 39.56 -15.56 22.90
C ARG A 495 38.45 -16.07 23.82
N SER A 496 37.70 -15.16 24.44
CA SER A 496 36.56 -15.52 25.29
C SER A 496 35.45 -16.22 24.50
N ILE A 497 35.15 -15.73 23.29
CA ILE A 497 34.20 -16.35 22.36
C ILE A 497 34.68 -17.75 21.96
N ILE A 498 35.96 -17.89 21.57
CA ILE A 498 36.56 -19.17 21.20
C ILE A 498 36.45 -20.18 22.36
N GLY A 499 36.84 -19.77 23.58
CA GLY A 499 36.76 -20.62 24.77
C GLY A 499 35.33 -21.06 25.11
N LEU A 500 34.36 -20.16 24.97
CA LEU A 500 32.93 -20.47 25.13
C LEU A 500 32.46 -21.51 24.11
N CYS A 501 32.77 -21.30 22.82
CA CYS A 501 32.36 -22.22 21.76
C CYS A 501 32.94 -23.62 21.99
N HIS A 502 34.22 -23.72 22.34
CA HIS A 502 34.85 -25.00 22.65
C HIS A 502 34.22 -25.68 23.88
N SER A 503 33.84 -24.91 24.91
CA SER A 503 33.17 -25.45 26.10
C SER A 503 31.79 -26.04 25.77
N LEU A 504 31.14 -25.54 24.71
CA LEU A 504 29.88 -26.06 24.16
C LEU A 504 30.10 -27.19 23.14
N GLY A 505 31.35 -27.57 22.87
CA GLY A 505 31.70 -28.60 21.88
C GLY A 505 31.56 -28.15 20.42
N LEU A 506 31.54 -26.83 20.17
CA LEU A 506 31.39 -26.24 18.84
C LEU A 506 32.74 -26.02 18.17
N GLN A 507 32.81 -26.24 16.85
CA GLN A 507 33.95 -25.82 16.05
C GLN A 507 33.91 -24.30 15.84
N VAL A 508 35.08 -23.68 15.68
CA VAL A 508 35.17 -22.23 15.46
C VAL A 508 35.86 -21.94 14.13
N THR A 509 35.28 -21.06 13.33
CA THR A 509 35.92 -20.45 12.16
C THR A 509 36.10 -18.95 12.43
N ALA A 510 37.30 -18.41 12.19
CA ALA A 510 37.56 -16.98 12.22
C ALA A 510 37.56 -16.44 10.79
N GLU A 511 36.67 -15.47 10.52
CA GLU A 511 36.47 -14.92 9.19
C GLU A 511 37.23 -13.62 8.96
N GLY A 512 37.48 -13.28 7.70
CA GLY A 512 38.15 -12.03 7.34
C GLY A 512 39.59 -11.93 7.83
N VAL A 513 40.30 -13.06 7.93
CA VAL A 513 41.74 -13.04 8.24
C VAL A 513 42.53 -12.60 7.00
N GLU A 514 43.19 -11.45 7.11
CA GLU A 514 43.90 -10.80 6.00
C GLU A 514 45.38 -10.59 6.27
N ARG A 515 45.79 -10.58 7.55
CA ARG A 515 47.16 -10.25 7.96
C ARG A 515 47.81 -11.40 8.76
N PRO A 516 49.12 -11.66 8.57
CA PRO A 516 49.84 -12.64 9.39
C PRO A 516 49.76 -12.38 10.89
N SER A 517 49.68 -11.11 11.32
CA SER A 517 49.51 -10.71 12.73
C SER A 517 48.22 -11.26 13.35
N GLN A 518 47.10 -11.18 12.62
CA GLN A 518 45.82 -11.74 13.05
C GLN A 518 45.91 -13.26 13.19
N LEU A 519 46.50 -13.92 12.19
CA LEU A 519 46.74 -15.37 12.21
C LEU A 519 47.58 -15.78 13.43
N GLY A 520 48.66 -15.06 13.73
CA GLY A 520 49.54 -15.34 14.88
C GLY A 520 48.79 -15.38 16.22
N LEU A 521 47.80 -14.51 16.40
CA LEU A 521 46.94 -14.50 17.59
C LEU A 521 45.97 -15.68 17.62
N LEU A 522 45.34 -16.00 16.49
CA LEU A 522 44.40 -17.12 16.39
C LEU A 522 45.07 -18.49 16.58
N LEU A 523 46.36 -18.61 16.25
CA LEU A 523 47.15 -19.82 16.49
C LEU A 523 47.41 -20.14 17.97
N THR A 524 47.09 -19.22 18.89
CA THR A 524 47.17 -19.48 20.34
C THR A 524 46.07 -20.43 20.82
N ASP A 525 44.94 -20.44 20.12
CA ASP A 525 43.79 -21.28 20.44
C ASP A 525 43.75 -22.49 19.51
N ARG A 526 43.45 -23.66 20.08
CA ARG A 526 43.40 -24.90 19.29
C ARG A 526 42.09 -25.04 18.53
N GLY A 527 42.10 -25.77 17.42
CA GLY A 527 40.90 -26.15 16.68
C GLY A 527 40.20 -25.03 15.91
N VAL A 528 40.80 -23.83 15.85
CA VAL A 528 40.27 -22.69 15.10
C VAL A 528 40.56 -22.88 13.61
N HIS A 529 39.50 -22.83 12.81
CA HIS A 529 39.58 -22.76 11.35
C HIS A 529 39.69 -21.30 10.92
N VAL A 530 40.34 -21.05 9.80
CA VAL A 530 40.64 -19.70 9.32
C VAL A 530 40.13 -19.54 7.91
N GLN A 531 39.37 -18.48 7.69
CA GLN A 531 38.87 -18.05 6.40
C GLN A 531 39.21 -16.58 6.17
N GLY A 532 39.63 -16.24 4.96
CA GLY A 532 39.94 -14.86 4.59
C GLY A 532 40.96 -14.77 3.48
N TYR A 533 41.25 -13.54 3.04
CA TYR A 533 42.12 -13.30 1.89
C TYR A 533 43.57 -13.71 2.12
N LEU A 534 43.99 -13.89 3.37
CA LEU A 534 45.29 -14.47 3.68
C LEU A 534 45.41 -15.92 3.18
N VAL A 535 44.34 -16.71 3.32
CA VAL A 535 44.26 -18.10 2.85
C VAL A 535 44.00 -18.13 1.35
N SER A 536 42.88 -17.53 0.94
CA SER A 536 42.48 -17.41 -0.47
C SER A 536 41.38 -16.39 -0.62
N ARG A 537 41.37 -15.68 -1.76
CA ARG A 537 40.16 -15.00 -2.25
C ARG A 537 39.13 -16.06 -2.71
N PRO A 538 37.84 -15.70 -2.84
CA PRO A 538 36.87 -16.56 -3.51
C PRO A 538 37.34 -16.92 -4.93
N ILE A 539 37.25 -18.19 -5.29
CA ILE A 539 37.70 -18.72 -6.59
C ILE A 539 36.62 -19.56 -7.26
N ASP A 540 36.69 -19.72 -8.58
CA ASP A 540 35.76 -20.57 -9.32
C ASP A 540 35.90 -22.06 -8.94
N ALA A 541 34.82 -22.83 -9.13
CA ALA A 541 34.81 -24.26 -8.85
C ALA A 541 35.92 -25.04 -9.59
N ALA A 542 36.25 -24.62 -10.81
CA ALA A 542 37.28 -25.25 -11.63
C ALA A 542 38.70 -25.03 -11.08
N THR A 543 38.91 -24.01 -10.26
CA THR A 543 40.22 -23.63 -9.71
C THR A 543 40.53 -24.36 -8.40
N ILE A 544 39.50 -24.90 -7.73
CA ILE A 544 39.63 -25.62 -6.44
C ILE A 544 40.67 -26.75 -6.48
N PRO A 545 40.71 -27.66 -7.48
CA PRO A 545 41.72 -28.72 -7.52
C PRO A 545 43.16 -28.17 -7.54
N THR A 546 43.40 -27.11 -8.31
CA THR A 546 44.72 -26.45 -8.39
C THR A 546 45.09 -25.78 -7.08
N PHE A 547 44.12 -25.16 -6.39
CA PHE A 547 44.31 -24.61 -5.05
C PHE A 547 44.75 -25.70 -4.07
N LEU A 548 44.04 -26.85 -4.03
CA LEU A 548 44.35 -27.95 -3.11
C LEU A 548 45.76 -28.53 -3.31
N MET A 549 46.25 -28.62 -4.54
CA MET A 549 47.61 -29.09 -4.82
C MET A 549 48.70 -28.20 -4.20
N ARG A 550 48.40 -26.90 -4.01
CA ARG A 550 49.35 -25.89 -3.52
C ARG A 550 49.05 -25.43 -2.09
N SER A 551 47.85 -25.72 -1.57
CA SER A 551 47.35 -25.15 -0.32
C SER A 551 48.27 -25.49 0.85
N ARG A 552 48.71 -26.73 0.98
CA ARG A 552 49.59 -27.15 2.08
C ARG A 552 50.87 -26.32 2.17
N VAL A 553 51.57 -26.15 1.04
CA VAL A 553 52.82 -25.35 0.99
C VAL A 553 52.54 -23.88 1.31
N HIS A 554 51.43 -23.34 0.81
CA HIS A 554 51.00 -21.98 1.12
C HIS A 554 50.69 -21.78 2.61
N LEU A 555 49.93 -22.70 3.22
CA LEU A 555 49.60 -22.67 4.64
C LEU A 555 50.84 -22.81 5.53
N GLU A 556 51.81 -23.65 5.15
CA GLU A 556 53.10 -23.77 5.84
C GLU A 556 53.89 -22.44 5.80
N ALA A 557 53.94 -21.78 4.64
CA ALA A 557 54.60 -20.48 4.50
C ALA A 557 53.94 -19.40 5.37
N LEU A 558 52.60 -19.36 5.40
CA LEU A 558 51.84 -18.44 6.27
C LEU A 558 52.09 -18.72 7.76
N LEU A 559 52.14 -19.99 8.16
CA LEU A 559 52.45 -20.40 9.53
C LEU A 559 53.86 -19.96 9.96
N ILE A 560 54.83 -19.97 9.04
CA ILE A 560 56.18 -19.46 9.28
C ILE A 560 56.14 -17.94 9.43
N ALA A 561 55.44 -17.23 8.55
CA ALA A 561 55.37 -15.77 8.52
C ALA A 561 54.58 -15.14 9.67
N ALA A 562 53.62 -15.86 10.27
CA ALA A 562 52.82 -15.37 11.39
C ALA A 562 53.71 -15.05 12.62
N PRO A 563 53.52 -13.93 13.34
CA PRO A 563 54.30 -13.63 14.54
C PRO A 563 54.05 -14.67 15.62
N SER A 564 55.11 -15.07 16.33
CA SER A 564 54.99 -16.02 17.44
C SER A 564 54.33 -15.35 18.64
N PRO A 565 53.35 -15.98 19.30
CA PRO A 565 52.76 -15.41 20.50
C PRO A 565 53.84 -15.25 21.57
N ALA A 566 54.02 -14.03 22.07
CA ALA A 566 55.08 -13.68 23.00
C ALA A 566 54.85 -14.24 24.42
N HIS A 567 53.61 -14.55 24.78
CA HIS A 567 53.19 -15.00 26.12
C HIS A 567 52.07 -16.05 26.03
N ASP A 568 52.44 -17.33 26.05
CA ASP A 568 51.68 -18.43 26.67
C ASP A 568 52.44 -19.73 26.35
N ILE A 569 53.39 -20.09 27.22
CA ILE A 569 54.13 -21.34 27.14
C ILE A 569 53.26 -22.43 27.79
N ASP A 570 52.23 -22.86 27.07
CA ASP A 570 51.57 -24.13 27.36
C ASP A 570 51.87 -25.16 26.25
N SER A 571 51.70 -26.44 26.58
CA SER A 571 51.97 -27.63 25.78
C SER A 571 51.39 -27.62 24.35
N SER A 572 50.40 -26.75 24.06
CA SER A 572 49.87 -26.38 22.73
C SER A 572 50.93 -25.80 21.79
N THR A 573 51.82 -24.95 22.30
CA THR A 573 52.90 -24.34 21.50
C THR A 573 53.96 -25.34 21.07
N ALA A 574 54.11 -26.48 21.77
CA ALA A 574 55.15 -27.47 21.46
C ALA A 574 54.94 -28.18 20.11
N ARG A 575 53.68 -28.42 19.69
CA ARG A 575 53.36 -29.03 18.39
C ARG A 575 53.51 -28.02 17.24
N LEU A 576 53.06 -26.78 17.43
CA LEU A 576 53.25 -25.67 16.48
C LEU A 576 54.73 -25.33 16.30
N ARG A 577 55.50 -25.33 17.39
CA ARG A 577 56.97 -25.18 17.35
C ARG A 577 57.63 -26.35 16.61
N ARG A 578 57.18 -27.59 16.81
CA ARG A 578 57.64 -28.77 16.03
C ARG A 578 57.28 -28.68 14.54
N LEU A 579 56.08 -28.20 14.19
CA LEU A 579 55.68 -27.96 12.80
C LEU A 579 56.54 -26.86 12.16
N ARG A 580 56.90 -25.82 12.91
CA ARG A 580 57.86 -24.78 12.49
C ARG A 580 59.30 -25.28 12.38
N THR A 581 59.70 -26.30 13.14
CA THR A 581 61.08 -26.81 13.19
C THR A 581 61.31 -28.14 12.46
N ALA A 582 60.29 -28.74 11.84
CA ALA A 582 60.41 -29.99 11.09
C ALA A 582 61.22 -29.80 9.77
N PRO A 583 61.94 -30.82 9.25
CA PRO A 583 63.00 -30.65 8.25
C PRO A 583 62.56 -30.24 6.84
N ALA A 584 61.28 -29.99 6.56
CA ALA A 584 60.81 -29.48 5.27
C ALA A 584 61.01 -27.96 5.12
N ALA A 585 61.12 -27.21 6.23
CA ALA A 585 61.19 -25.75 6.23
C ALA A 585 62.54 -25.15 5.78
N LYS A 586 63.56 -25.97 5.46
CA LYS A 586 64.88 -25.49 4.99
C LYS A 586 65.08 -25.52 3.47
N ALA A 587 64.17 -26.08 2.68
CA ALA A 587 64.38 -26.25 1.23
C ALA A 587 63.92 -25.05 0.37
N VAL A 588 63.14 -24.11 0.91
CA VAL A 588 62.54 -23.01 0.10
C VAL A 588 63.42 -21.74 0.05
N MET A 589 64.55 -21.70 0.75
CA MET A 589 65.47 -20.54 0.74
C MET A 589 66.82 -20.79 0.03
N SER A 590 67.00 -21.93 -0.64
CA SER A 590 68.30 -22.30 -1.25
C SER A 590 68.31 -22.41 -2.79
N THR A 591 67.21 -22.20 -3.50
CA THR A 591 67.18 -22.28 -4.98
C THR A 591 67.29 -20.92 -5.69
N LYS A 592 67.91 -19.92 -5.04
CA LYS A 592 68.15 -18.60 -5.65
C LYS A 592 69.62 -18.20 -5.77
N ASN A 593 70.57 -19.13 -5.65
CA ASN A 593 72.01 -18.85 -5.73
C ASN A 593 72.80 -19.96 -6.47
N SER A 594 72.37 -20.33 -7.67
CA SER A 594 73.15 -21.20 -8.59
C SER A 594 72.58 -21.17 -10.02
N ALA A 595 72.42 -19.96 -10.56
CA ALA A 595 72.17 -19.75 -11.99
C ALA A 595 72.71 -18.37 -12.42
N GLU A 596 73.97 -18.10 -12.09
CA GLU A 596 74.82 -17.02 -12.63
C GLU A 596 76.26 -17.49 -12.41
N ASP A 597 76.69 -18.47 -13.20
CA ASP A 597 78.06 -18.67 -13.72
C ASP A 597 78.13 -20.04 -14.42
N GLU A 598 78.57 -20.01 -15.69
CA GLU A 598 78.64 -21.04 -16.75
C GLU A 598 77.40 -21.29 -17.63
#